data_AF-A0A932LIS6-F1
#
_entry.id   AF-A0A932LIS6-F1
#
_cell.length_a   1.000
_cell.length_b   1.000
_cell.length_c   1.000
_cell.angle_alpha   90.00
_cell.angle_beta   90.00
_cell.angle_gamma   90.00
#
_symmetry.space_group_name_H-M   'P 1'
#
loop_
_entity.id
_entity.type
_entity.pdbx_description
1 polymer ?
#
loop_
_entity_poly.entity_id
_entity_poly.type
_entity_poly.pdbx_seq_one_letter_code
_entity_poly.pdbx_strand_id
1 'polypeptide(L)'
;MDIVIVNAEVSAKLRTVEKLVEIRDADGNVMGYFAPAAWPAARQYAQAAAHFDPEEIRRRKESSEECFTTQEVLEHLKELKPISRAANKVGVDC
;
A
#
# COMPACT_ATOMS: atom_id res chain seq x y z
N MET A 1 11.81 1.56 -18.11
CA MET A 1 11.40 2.26 -16.87
C MET A 1 11.41 3.72 -17.22
N ASP A 2 10.22 4.26 -17.40
CA ASP A 2 10.07 5.60 -17.96
C ASP A 2 10.11 6.62 -16.84
N ILE A 3 10.88 7.69 -17.04
CA ILE A 3 11.09 8.74 -16.05
C ILE A 3 10.38 10.00 -16.57
N VAL A 4 9.46 10.53 -15.76
CA VAL A 4 8.80 11.80 -16.02
C VAL A 4 9.50 12.91 -15.25
N ILE A 5 10.00 13.92 -15.96
CA ILE A 5 10.61 15.11 -15.37
C ILE A 5 9.53 16.20 -15.27
N VAL A 6 9.35 16.76 -14.07
CA VAL A 6 8.37 17.82 -13.81
C VAL A 6 8.99 19.22 -13.99
N ASN A 7 8.15 20.20 -14.34
CA ASN A 7 8.58 21.60 -14.45
C ASN A 7 8.76 22.26 -13.06
N ALA A 8 9.26 23.50 -13.06
CA ALA A 8 9.56 24.24 -11.84
C ALA A 8 8.32 24.50 -10.95
N GLU A 9 7.17 24.80 -11.55
CA GLU A 9 5.93 25.09 -10.79
C GLU A 9 5.44 23.85 -10.05
N VAL A 10 5.36 22.71 -10.75
CA VAL A 10 4.96 21.43 -10.17
C VAL A 10 5.98 21.01 -9.11
N SER A 11 7.29 21.17 -9.37
CA SER A 11 8.34 20.88 -8.40
C SER A 11 8.17 21.67 -7.10
N ALA A 12 7.88 22.98 -7.18
CA ALA A 12 7.67 23.81 -6.01
C ALA A 12 6.48 23.32 -5.17
N LYS A 13 5.36 22.96 -5.81
CA LYS A 13 4.18 22.41 -5.12
C LYS A 13 4.45 21.06 -4.48
N LEU A 14 5.13 20.14 -5.18
CA LEU A 14 5.42 18.80 -4.64
C LEU A 14 6.39 18.85 -3.45
N ARG A 15 7.26 19.87 -3.37
CA ARG A 15 8.20 20.04 -2.24
C ARG A 15 7.52 20.45 -0.93
N THR A 16 6.32 21.03 -0.97
CA THR A 16 5.58 21.41 0.25
C THR A 16 4.71 20.29 0.79
N VAL A 17 4.69 19.14 0.12
CA VAL A 17 3.85 18.01 0.49
C VAL A 17 4.58 17.13 1.50
N GLU A 18 3.94 16.86 2.64
CA GLU A 18 4.52 16.07 3.74
C GLU A 18 3.98 14.62 3.81
N LYS A 19 2.94 14.31 3.04
CA LYS A 19 2.23 13.03 3.04
C LYS A 19 1.83 12.61 1.64
N LEU A 20 1.28 11.40 1.49
CA LEU A 20 0.73 10.95 0.21
C LEU A 20 -0.32 11.93 -0.33
N VAL A 21 -0.19 12.32 -1.60
CA VAL A 21 -1.18 13.12 -2.31
C VAL A 21 -1.54 12.51 -3.65
N GLU A 22 -2.75 12.80 -4.11
CA GLU A 22 -3.25 12.39 -5.40
C GLU A 22 -2.97 13.47 -6.45
N ILE A 23 -2.47 13.07 -7.61
CA ILE A 23 -2.29 13.93 -8.77
C ILE A 23 -3.48 13.70 -9.69
N ARG A 24 -4.21 14.78 -9.98
CA ARG A 24 -5.35 14.78 -10.89
C ARG A 24 -5.08 15.63 -12.13
N ASP A 25 -5.74 15.29 -13.24
CA ASP A 25 -5.79 16.15 -14.42
C ASP A 25 -6.80 17.31 -14.24
N ALA A 26 -6.95 18.14 -15.27
CA ALA A 26 -7.85 19.29 -15.25
C ALA A 26 -9.35 18.91 -15.17
N ASP A 27 -9.71 17.71 -15.62
CA ASP A 27 -11.07 17.16 -15.56
C ASP A 27 -11.34 16.48 -14.21
N GLY A 28 -10.32 16.38 -13.35
CA GLY A 28 -10.38 15.78 -12.03
C GLY A 28 -10.13 14.27 -12.01
N ASN A 29 -9.72 13.66 -13.12
CA ASN A 29 -9.35 12.25 -13.15
C ASN A 29 -8.01 12.02 -12.47
N VAL A 30 -7.86 10.90 -11.77
CA VAL A 30 -6.62 10.55 -11.08
C VAL A 30 -5.58 10.09 -12.09
N MET A 31 -4.47 10.83 -12.18
CA MET A 31 -3.31 10.47 -13.00
C MET A 31 -2.32 9.59 -12.23
N GLY A 32 -2.27 9.73 -10.90
CA GLY A 32 -1.39 8.95 -10.05
C GLY A 32 -1.29 9.50 -8.63
N TYR A 33 -0.33 8.99 -7.88
CA TYR A 33 -0.05 9.41 -6.51
C TYR A 33 1.40 9.83 -6.35
N PHE A 34 1.63 10.88 -5.55
CA PHE A 34 2.96 11.30 -5.15
C PHE A 34 3.18 11.06 -3.66
N ALA A 35 4.17 10.24 -3.36
CA ALA A 35 4.69 10.04 -2.02
C ALA A 35 6.03 10.78 -1.91
N PRO A 36 6.13 11.86 -1.10
CA PRO A 36 7.39 12.58 -0.94
C PRO A 36 8.42 11.65 -0.30
N ALA A 37 9.66 11.67 -0.79
CA ALA A 37 10.71 10.77 -0.31
C ALA A 37 11.02 10.93 1.20
N ALA A 38 10.74 12.10 1.77
CA ALA A 38 10.91 12.37 3.19
C ALA A 38 9.81 11.74 4.06
N TRP A 39 8.69 11.29 3.49
CA TRP A 39 7.64 10.62 4.23
C TRP A 39 8.10 9.20 4.60
N PRO A 40 8.14 8.82 5.89
CA PRO A 40 8.74 7.55 6.33
C PRO A 40 8.16 6.31 5.64
N ALA A 41 6.88 6.34 5.29
CA ALA A 41 6.19 5.24 4.62
C ALA A 41 6.33 5.26 3.08
N ALA A 42 6.99 6.25 2.48
CA ALA A 42 7.02 6.43 1.02
C ALA A 42 7.57 5.19 0.29
N ARG A 43 8.64 4.58 0.82
CA ARG A 43 9.23 3.37 0.23
C ARG A 43 8.28 2.17 0.33
N GLN A 44 7.65 1.98 1.49
CA GLN A 44 6.71 0.89 1.71
C GLN A 44 5.47 1.05 0.83
N TYR A 45 4.97 2.28 0.72
CA TYR A 45 3.86 2.62 -0.16
C TYR A 45 4.20 2.32 -1.63
N ALA A 46 5.36 2.77 -2.12
CA ALA A 46 5.77 2.49 -3.50
C ALA A 46 5.90 0.99 -3.81
N GLN A 47 6.38 0.21 -2.85
CA GLN A 47 6.47 -1.25 -2.98
C GLN A 47 5.08 -1.90 -2.97
N ALA A 48 4.19 -1.48 -2.06
CA ALA A 48 2.84 -2.02 -1.95
C ALA A 48 1.95 -1.65 -3.14
N ALA A 49 2.10 -0.43 -3.67
CA ALA A 49 1.29 0.08 -4.77
C ALA A 49 1.42 -0.77 -6.05
N ALA A 50 2.58 -1.39 -6.28
CA ALA A 50 2.80 -2.30 -7.40
C ALA A 50 1.99 -3.61 -7.30
N HIS A 51 1.49 -3.94 -6.11
CA HIS A 51 0.72 -5.16 -5.84
C HIS A 51 -0.78 -4.89 -5.67
N PHE A 52 -1.23 -3.64 -5.76
CA PHE A 52 -2.64 -3.32 -5.68
C PHE A 52 -3.34 -3.61 -7.00
N ASP A 53 -4.42 -4.37 -6.92
CA ASP A 53 -5.36 -4.58 -8.02
C ASP A 53 -6.46 -3.49 -7.95
N PRO A 54 -6.50 -2.54 -8.92
CA PRO A 54 -7.51 -1.49 -8.93
C PRO A 54 -8.93 -2.02 -9.02
N GLU A 55 -9.15 -3.13 -9.72
CA GLU A 55 -10.47 -3.73 -9.91
C GLU A 55 -10.97 -4.34 -8.61
N GLU A 56 -10.10 -5.03 -7.87
CA GLU A 56 -10.45 -5.57 -6.55
C GLU A 56 -10.71 -4.45 -5.52
N ILE A 57 -9.93 -3.37 -5.56
CA ILE A 57 -10.17 -2.21 -4.69
C ILE A 57 -11.55 -1.59 -5.00
N ARG A 58 -11.89 -1.44 -6.28
CA ARG A 58 -13.19 -0.92 -6.71
C ARG A 58 -14.31 -1.85 -6.27
N ARG A 59 -14.21 -3.15 -6.57
CA ARG A 59 -15.17 -4.18 -6.17
C ARG A 59 -15.44 -4.14 -4.67
N ARG A 60 -14.39 -4.07 -3.84
CA ARG A 60 -14.53 -4.02 -2.37
C ARG A 60 -15.22 -2.74 -1.88
N LYS A 61 -14.91 -1.58 -2.47
CA LYS A 61 -15.56 -0.31 -2.11
C LYS A 61 -17.05 -0.29 -2.47
N GLU A 62 -17.41 -0.92 -3.57
CA GLU A 62 -18.80 -1.04 -4.04
C GLU A 62 -19.55 -2.16 -3.31
N SER A 63 -18.82 -3.16 -2.81
CA SER A 63 -19.39 -4.24 -2.02
C SER A 63 -19.79 -3.74 -0.63
N SER A 64 -20.95 -4.16 -0.14
CA SER A 64 -21.33 -4.01 1.28
C SER A 64 -20.88 -5.22 2.09
N GLU A 65 -19.71 -5.76 1.77
CA GLU A 65 -19.11 -6.87 2.51
C GLU A 65 -18.78 -6.46 3.94
N GLU A 66 -18.88 -7.43 4.87
CA GLU A 66 -18.60 -7.20 6.27
C GLU A 66 -17.14 -6.79 6.47
N CYS A 67 -16.93 -5.66 7.14
CA CYS A 67 -15.61 -5.11 7.40
C CYS A 67 -15.24 -5.32 8.87
N PHE A 68 -14.02 -5.79 9.11
CA PHE A 68 -13.47 -5.96 10.44
C PHE A 68 -12.30 -4.99 10.64
N THR A 69 -12.24 -4.41 11.83
CA THR A 69 -11.10 -3.62 12.29
C THR A 69 -9.87 -4.52 12.43
N THR A 70 -8.68 -3.91 12.36
CA THR A 70 -7.43 -4.62 12.61
C THR A 70 -7.45 -5.34 13.97
N GLN A 71 -8.09 -4.75 14.98
CA GLN A 71 -8.20 -5.37 16.30
C GLN A 71 -9.05 -6.64 16.26
N GLU A 72 -10.24 -6.60 15.66
CA GLU A 72 -11.13 -7.77 15.53
C GLU A 72 -10.45 -8.89 14.74
N VAL A 73 -9.74 -8.55 13.66
CA VAL A 73 -8.96 -9.54 12.89
C VAL A 73 -7.86 -10.15 13.76
N LEU A 74 -7.14 -9.35 14.55
CA LEU A 74 -6.07 -9.85 15.42
C LEU A 74 -6.60 -10.69 16.59
N GLU A 75 -7.77 -10.36 17.13
CA GLU A 75 -8.45 -11.16 18.15
C GLU A 75 -8.88 -12.50 17.56
N HIS A 76 -9.51 -12.50 16.39
CA HIS A 76 -9.90 -13.71 15.68
C HIS A 76 -8.68 -14.59 15.34
N LEU A 77 -7.58 -14.00 14.86
CA LEU A 77 -6.36 -14.74 14.55
C LEU A 77 -5.70 -15.38 15.78
N LYS A 78 -5.90 -14.83 16.99
CA LYS A 78 -5.42 -15.46 18.23
C LYS A 78 -6.25 -16.68 18.63
N GLU A 79 -7.54 -16.68 18.31
CA GLU A 79 -8.45 -17.80 18.54
C GLU A 79 -8.19 -18.96 17.57
N LEU A 80 -7.83 -18.63 16.33
CA LEU A 80 -7.30 -19.56 15.35
C LEU A 80 -5.90 -20.03 15.79
N LYS A 81 -5.85 -21.03 16.69
CA LYS A 81 -4.60 -21.68 17.14
C LYS A 81 -3.61 -21.85 15.96
N PRO A 82 -2.31 -21.65 16.18
CA PRO A 82 -1.34 -21.67 15.09
C PRO A 82 -1.43 -22.99 14.34
N ILE A 83 -1.44 -22.92 13.01
CA ILE A 83 -1.01 -24.04 12.18
C ILE A 83 0.37 -24.39 12.73
N SER A 84 0.46 -25.49 13.49
CA SER A 84 1.72 -25.98 13.98
C SER A 84 2.58 -26.23 12.75
N ARG A 85 3.59 -25.39 12.53
CA ARG A 85 4.72 -25.80 11.69
C ARG A 85 5.35 -26.95 12.45
N ALA A 86 4.96 -28.17 12.08
CA ALA A 86 5.69 -29.37 12.43
C ALA A 86 7.16 -29.06 12.12
N ALA A 87 7.97 -29.09 13.17
CA ALA A 87 9.38 -28.76 13.13
C ALA A 87 10.03 -29.57 12.00
N ASN A 88 10.40 -28.91 10.91
CA ASN A 88 11.32 -29.49 9.95
C ASN A 88 12.71 -29.40 10.61
N LYS A 89 12.98 -30.34 11.52
CA LYS A 89 14.34 -30.64 11.97
C LYS A 89 15.05 -31.26 10.77
N VAL A 90 15.57 -30.43 9.88
CA VAL A 90 16.64 -30.87 8.99
C VAL A 90 17.86 -31.00 9.89
N GLY A 91 18.11 -32.22 10.34
CA GLY A 91 19.36 -32.59 10.99
C GLY A 91 20.50 -32.29 10.02
N VAL A 92 21.42 -31.45 10.45
CA VAL A 92 22.76 -31.40 9.87
C VAL A 92 23.63 -32.16 10.87
N ASP A 93 23.69 -33.47 10.65
CA ASP A 93 24.80 -34.29 11.13
C ASP A 93 25.73 -34.53 9.93
N CYS A 94 27.03 -34.40 10.20
CA CYS A 94 28.23 -34.42 9.33
C CYS A 94 28.80 -33.04 9.01
#